data_AF-A0A507D7P5-F1
#
_entry.id   AF-A0A507D7P5-F1
#
_cell.length_a   1.000
_cell.length_b   1.000
_cell.length_c   1.000
_cell.angle_alpha   90.00
_cell.angle_beta   90.00
_cell.angle_gamma   90.00
#
_symmetry.space_group_name_H-M   'P 1'
#
loop_
_entity.id
_entity.type
_entity.pdbx_description
1 polymer ?
#
loop_
_entity_poly.entity_id
_entity_poly.type
_entity_poly.pdbx_seq_one_letter_code
_entity_poly.pdbx_strand_id
1 'polypeptide(L)' 'MLGIYHRFMPKFCKPYASLAPVVHDALIRYKDEVKKREFPESKHTYDMEPGEEKLLEEWRQTLVQT' A
#
# COMPACT_ATOMS: atom_id res chain seq x y z
N MET A 1 15.85 1.29 -20.72
CA MET A 1 15.31 0.26 -19.81
C MET A 1 15.37 0.79 -18.38
N LEU A 2 14.27 0.75 -17.64
CA LEU A 2 14.11 1.29 -16.27
C LEU A 2 14.77 0.43 -15.17
N GLY A 3 15.79 -0.37 -15.49
CA GLY A 3 16.62 -1.06 -14.48
C GLY A 3 15.87 -1.85 -13.40
N ILE A 4 14.71 -2.43 -13.75
CA ILE A 4 13.87 -3.21 -12.81
C ILE A 4 14.50 -4.59 -12.53
N TYR A 5 15.32 -5.10 -13.46
CA TYR A 5 15.98 -6.40 -13.35
C TYR A 5 17.47 -6.24 -13.08
N HIS A 6 17.93 -6.76 -11.94
CA HIS A 6 19.33 -6.65 -11.50
C HIS A 6 20.23 -7.78 -12.05
N ARG A 7 19.66 -8.86 -12.59
CA ARG A 7 20.40 -10.11 -12.88
C ARG A 7 20.85 -10.28 -14.34
N PHE A 8 20.21 -9.60 -15.28
CA PHE A 8 20.57 -9.67 -16.70
C PHE A 8 20.40 -8.31 -17.37
N MET A 9 21.50 -7.56 -17.50
CA MET A 9 21.54 -6.37 -18.35
C MET A 9 22.29 -6.72 -19.64
N PRO A 10 21.62 -6.75 -20.81
CA PRO A 10 22.30 -7.03 -22.08
C PRO A 10 23.41 -6.01 -22.34
N LYS A 11 24.55 -6.44 -22.90
CA LYS A 11 25.73 -5.59 -23.15
C LYS A 11 25.45 -4.34 -23.99
N PHE A 12 24.36 -4.33 -24.75
CA PHE A 12 23.97 -3.24 -25.65
C PHE A 12 22.93 -2.28 -25.05
N CYS A 13 22.44 -2.56 -23.84
CA CYS A 13 21.44 -1.71 -23.19
C CYS A 13 22.10 -0.67 -22.29
N LYS A 14 21.76 0.61 -22.49
CA LYS A 14 22.10 1.68 -21.54
C LYS A 14 20.99 1.77 -20.47
N PRO A 15 21.30 1.56 -19.18
CA PRO A 15 20.35 1.78 -18.11
C PRO A 15 20.20 3.28 -17.91
N TYR A 16 18.96 3.76 -17.85
CA TYR A 16 18.66 5.17 -17.61
C TYR A 16 18.32 5.44 -16.13
N ALA A 17 17.92 4.40 -15.41
CA ALA A 17 17.68 4.44 -13.96
C ALA A 17 17.83 3.02 -13.39
N SER A 18 18.29 2.91 -12.14
CA SER A 18 18.30 1.67 -11.37
C SER A 18 17.12 1.68 -10.40
N LEU A 19 15.97 1.17 -10.86
CA LEU A 19 14.72 1.26 -10.11
C LEU A 19 14.51 0.08 -9.15
N ALA A 20 15.21 -1.04 -9.36
CA ALA A 20 15.16 -2.21 -8.48
C ALA A 20 15.41 -1.90 -6.99
N PRO A 21 16.49 -1.20 -6.58
CA PRO A 21 16.71 -0.87 -5.17
C PRO A 21 15.64 0.09 -4.64
N VAL A 22 15.22 1.07 -5.46
CA VAL A 22 14.20 2.06 -5.08
C VAL A 22 12.87 1.38 -4.76
N VAL A 23 12.44 0.43 -5.61
CA VAL A 23 11.21 -0.34 -5.40
C VAL A 23 11.31 -1.22 -4.17
N HIS A 24 12.45 -1.89 -3.98
CA HIS A 24 12.67 -2.74 -2.82
C HIS A 24 12.59 -1.94 -1.50
N ASP A 25 13.26 -0.79 -1.44
CA ASP A 25 13.26 0.07 -0.27
C ASP A 25 11.87 0.67 0.00
N ALA A 26 11.13 1.03 -1.05
CA ALA A 26 9.75 1.50 -0.92
C ALA A 26 8.83 0.43 -0.29
N LEU A 27 8.98 -0.84 -0.70
CA LEU A 27 8.20 -1.95 -0.14
C LEU A 27 8.56 -2.20 1.33
N ILE A 28 9.83 -2.08 1.71
CA ILE A 28 10.25 -2.21 3.12
C ILE A 28 9.63 -1.09 3.97
N ARG A 29 9.71 0.16 3.50
CA ARG A 29 9.13 1.31 4.22
C ARG A 29 7.63 1.13 4.44
N TYR A 30 6.90 0.77 3.39
CA TYR A 30 5.46 0.50 3.49
C TYR A 30 5.15 -0.60 4.52
N LYS A 31 5.89 -1.71 4.48
CA LYS A 31 5.71 -2.81 5.44
C LYS A 31 5.95 -2.34 6.88
N ASP A 32 6.97 -1.51 7.10
CA ASP A 32 7.30 -1.02 8.43
C ASP A 32 6.28 0.01 8.93
N GLU A 33 5.79 0.91 8.08
CA GLU A 33 4.72 1.88 8.38
C GLU A 33 3.40 1.18 8.75
N VAL A 34 3.02 0.13 8.02
CA VAL A 34 1.84 -0.70 8.34
C VAL A 34 2.01 -1.40 9.69
N LYS A 35 3.20 -1.97 9.95
CA LYS A 35 3.48 -2.64 11.23
C LYS A 35 3.47 -1.68 12.42
N LYS A 36 3.92 -0.45 12.22
CA LYS A 36 3.89 0.61 13.23
C LYS A 36 2.52 1.27 13.38
N ARG A 37 1.55 0.93 12.52
CA ARG A 37 0.24 1.59 12.42
C ARG A 37 0.35 3.09 12.12
N GLU A 38 1.45 3.51 11.48
CA GLU A 38 1.61 4.86 10.93
C GLU A 38 0.84 4.99 9.63
N PHE A 39 0.76 3.90 8.86
CA PHE A 39 -0.12 3.78 7.70
C PHE A 39 -1.34 2.90 8.04
N PRO A 40 -2.58 3.31 7.69
CA PRO A 40 -2.92 4.50 6.91
C PRO A 40 -2.97 5.78 7.76
N GLU A 41 -2.35 6.85 7.26
CA GLU A 41 -2.51 8.19 7.84
C GLU A 41 -3.94 8.70 7.64
N SER A 42 -4.39 9.63 8.48
CA SER A 42 -5.71 10.27 8.37
C SER A 42 -6.00 10.87 6.98
N LYS A 43 -4.96 11.28 6.22
CA LYS A 43 -5.08 11.78 4.84
C LYS A 43 -5.37 10.69 3.79
N HIS A 44 -5.12 9.44 4.14
CA HIS A 44 -5.35 8.26 3.30
C HIS A 44 -6.57 7.46 3.77
N THR A 45 -7.32 8.00 4.74
CA THR A 45 -8.58 7.45 5.22
C THR A 45 -9.68 8.47 4.99
N TYR A 46 -10.87 8.00 4.65
CA TYR A 46 -12.07 8.82 4.75
C TYR A 46 -12.59 8.73 6.18
N ASP A 47 -12.84 9.88 6.79
CA ASP A 47 -13.57 9.91 8.06
C ASP A 47 -15.02 9.51 7.82
N MET A 48 -15.60 8.79 8.78
CA MET A 48 -17.00 8.39 8.71
C MET A 48 -17.90 9.63 8.77
N GLU A 49 -18.85 9.75 7.84
CA GLU A 49 -19.80 10.85 7.90
C GLU A 49 -20.73 10.71 9.12
N PRO A 50 -21.06 11.82 9.81
CA PRO A 50 -21.90 11.78 10.99
C PRO A 50 -23.30 11.23 10.65
N GLY A 51 -23.59 10.01 11.09
CA GLY A 51 -24.87 9.32 10.86
C GLY A 51 -24.74 7.91 10.28
N GLU A 52 -23.63 7.59 9.61
CA GLU A 52 -23.39 6.25 9.03
C GLU A 52 -23.13 5.17 10.10
N GLU A 53 -22.75 5.57 11.31
CA GLU A 53 -22.50 4.66 12.45
C GLU A 53 -23.70 3.75 12.76
N LYS A 54 -24.93 4.26 12.61
CA LYS A 54 -26.16 3.49 12.87
C LYS A 54 -26.41 2.45 11.79
N LEU A 55 -26.21 2.81 10.53
CA LEU A 55 -26.38 1.91 9.39
C LEU A 55 -25.34 0.78 9.45
N LEU A 56 -24.11 1.10 9.86
CA LEU A 56 -23.05 0.11 10.05
C LEU A 56 -23.40 -0.89 11.16
N GLU A 57 -23.93 -0.43 12.29
CA GLU A 57 -24.31 -1.31 13.40
C GLU A 57 -25.52 -2.19 13.02
N GLU A 58 -26.51 -1.65 12.32
CA GLU A 58 -27.63 -2.44 11.76
C GLU A 58 -27.14 -3.52 10.79
N TRP A 59 -26.21 -3.18 9.89
CA TRP A 59 -25.58 -4.13 8.97
C TRP A 59 -24.80 -5.22 9.70
N ARG A 60 -24.04 -4.85 10.74
CA ARG A 60 -23.23 -5.77 11.52
C ARG A 60 -24.08 -6.83 12.22
N GLN A 61 -25.22 -6.45 12.78
CA GLN A 61 -26.12 -7.40 13.46
C GLN A 61 -26.76 -8.39 12.48
N THR A 62 -27.03 -7.96 11.25
CA THR A 62 -27.63 -8.81 10.20
C THR A 62 -26.68 -9.93 9.76
N LEU A 63 -25.36 -9.65 9.70
CA LEU A 63 -24.35 -10.63 9.26
C LEU A 63 -24.02 -11.69 10.32
N VAL A 64 -24.30 -11.44 11.60
CA VAL A 64 -24.02 -12.40 12.70
C VAL A 64 -25.13 -13.45 12.86
N GLN A 65 -26.31 -13.21 12.26
CA GLN A 65 -27.46 -14.12 12.33
C GLN A 65 -27.54 -15.14 11.18
N THR A 66 -26.59 -15.13 10.24
CA THR A 66 -26.49 -16.13 9.14
C THR A 66 -25.41 -17.16 9.46
#